data_AF-A4C554-F1
#
_entry.id   AF-A4C554-F1
#
_cell.length_a   1.000
_cell.length_b   1.000
_cell.length_c   1.000
_cell.angle_alpha   90.00
_cell.angle_beta   90.00
_cell.angle_gamma   90.00
#
_symmetry.space_group_name_H-M   'P 1'
#
loop_
_entity.id
_entity.type
_entity.pdbx_description
1 polymer ?
#
loop_
_entity_poly.entity_id
_entity_poly.type
_entity_poly.pdbx_seq_one_letter_code
_entity_poly.pdbx_strand_id
1 'polypeptide(L)'
;MQSKNVQKQYFLGSKPMIILVLIIILLSVIVWQLTMSASHQPHQADETIQKPSLPLGNKVHGPHLTAQIKHSKSIEQMSVLSEPDVEVEIEPEIIPATEKDIPITNKFPAQYIPPINNQAKSPKSYQGDLNDFDAYQNYENQQDEQLKFAFINASKAKVSELKKWLARGEKAKLSPEQLAFAKEKIAALEALSTTLTNELNLQSAGQNP
;
A
#
# COMPACT_ATOMS: atom_id res chain seq x y z
N MET A 1 39.76 -27.64 61.82
CA MET A 1 38.33 -27.34 61.57
C MET A 1 38.25 -26.06 60.74
N GLN A 2 37.96 -26.17 59.44
CA GLN A 2 37.64 -25.01 58.61
C GLN A 2 36.39 -25.34 57.78
N SER A 3 35.33 -24.59 58.05
CA SER A 3 34.03 -24.66 57.40
C SER A 3 34.11 -23.97 56.04
N LYS A 4 33.86 -24.71 54.95
CA LYS A 4 33.69 -24.13 53.61
C LYS A 4 32.26 -23.64 53.48
N ASN A 5 32.07 -22.36 53.76
CA ASN A 5 30.83 -21.65 53.51
C ASN A 5 30.77 -21.30 52.01
N VAL A 6 29.98 -22.06 51.25
CA VAL A 6 29.76 -21.81 49.81
C VAL A 6 28.55 -20.88 49.68
N GLN A 7 28.84 -19.61 49.48
CA GLN A 7 27.88 -18.59 49.02
C GLN A 7 27.26 -19.06 47.69
N LYS A 8 25.99 -19.47 47.72
CA LYS A 8 25.18 -19.66 46.50
C LYS A 8 24.87 -18.30 45.92
N GLN A 9 25.63 -17.90 44.90
CA GLN A 9 25.27 -16.75 44.08
C GLN A 9 24.02 -17.09 43.27
N TYR A 10 22.92 -16.39 43.58
CA TYR A 10 21.78 -16.30 42.67
C TYR A 10 22.22 -15.50 41.46
N PHE A 11 22.54 -16.21 40.38
CA PHE A 11 22.75 -15.62 39.06
C PHE A 11 21.40 -15.08 38.59
N LEU A 12 21.17 -13.80 38.86
CA LEU A 12 19.95 -13.05 38.58
C LEU A 12 19.86 -12.75 37.06
N GLY A 13 19.80 -13.79 36.24
CA GLY A 13 19.73 -13.70 34.78
C GLY A 13 18.31 -13.84 34.28
N SER A 14 17.70 -12.71 33.89
CA SER A 14 16.63 -12.44 32.88
C SER A 14 15.38 -13.34 32.73
N LYS A 15 15.37 -14.58 33.20
CA LYS A 15 14.31 -15.58 33.02
C LYS A 15 12.98 -15.24 33.70
N PRO A 16 12.91 -14.71 34.94
CA PRO A 16 11.62 -14.38 35.54
C PRO A 16 10.97 -13.14 34.90
N MET A 17 11.77 -12.23 34.35
CA MET A 17 11.30 -11.04 33.63
C MET A 17 10.65 -11.42 32.30
N ILE A 18 11.26 -12.34 31.54
CA ILE A 18 10.70 -12.83 30.27
C ILE A 18 9.38 -13.58 30.50
N ILE A 19 9.29 -14.38 31.58
CA ILE A 19 8.06 -15.10 31.93
C ILE A 19 6.93 -14.10 32.28
N LEU A 20 7.23 -13.03 33.02
CA LEU A 20 6.24 -11.98 33.31
C LEU A 20 5.77 -11.25 32.06
N VAL A 21 6.66 -10.92 31.13
CA VAL A 21 6.29 -10.28 29.86
C VAL A 21 5.40 -11.20 29.01
N LEU A 22 5.70 -12.50 28.95
CA LEU A 22 4.86 -13.47 28.24
C LEU A 22 3.47 -13.61 28.87
N ILE A 23 3.36 -13.57 30.19
CA ILE A 23 2.05 -13.61 30.89
C ILE A 23 1.22 -12.36 30.57
N ILE A 24 1.82 -11.18 30.54
CA ILE A 24 1.12 -9.93 30.22
C ILE A 24 0.59 -9.96 28.78
N ILE A 25 1.41 -10.40 27.82
CA ILE A 25 0.98 -10.54 26.41
C ILE A 25 -0.19 -11.53 26.30
N LEU A 26 -0.12 -12.66 27.02
CA LEU A 26 -1.17 -13.68 27.00
C LEU A 26 -2.49 -13.16 27.59
N LEU A 27 -2.43 -12.37 28.67
CA LEU A 27 -3.61 -11.73 29.26
C LEU A 27 -4.21 -10.66 28.33
N SER A 28 -3.39 -9.88 27.62
CA SER A 28 -3.90 -8.90 26.64
C SER A 28 -4.68 -9.56 25.49
N VAL A 29 -4.23 -10.72 25.01
CA VAL A 29 -4.93 -11.48 23.95
C VAL A 29 -6.28 -12.01 24.45
N ILE A 30 -6.36 -12.49 25.70
CA ILE A 30 -7.60 -13.00 26.30
C ILE A 30 -8.62 -11.87 26.48
N VAL A 31 -8.19 -10.69 26.95
CA VAL A 31 -9.07 -9.51 27.08
C VAL A 31 -9.58 -9.07 25.71
N TRP A 32 -8.73 -9.11 24.68
CA TRP A 32 -9.13 -8.78 23.31
C TRP A 32 -10.16 -9.77 22.72
N GLN A 33 -10.04 -11.08 23.04
CA GLN A 33 -11.02 -12.08 22.64
C GLN A 33 -12.38 -11.90 23.35
N LEU A 34 -12.38 -11.57 24.65
CA LEU A 34 -13.63 -11.35 25.38
C LEU A 34 -14.35 -10.06 24.95
N THR A 35 -13.62 -8.99 24.59
CA THR A 35 -14.26 -7.74 24.14
C THR A 35 -14.86 -7.83 22.73
N MET A 36 -14.46 -8.80 21.90
CA MET A 36 -15.02 -9.00 20.56
C MET A 36 -16.32 -9.84 20.56
N SER A 37 -16.66 -10.50 21.66
CA SER A 37 -17.89 -11.32 21.75
C SER A 37 -19.14 -10.55 22.18
N ALA A 38 -19.04 -9.25 22.50
CA ALA A 38 -20.14 -8.46 23.09
C ALA A 38 -20.86 -7.49 22.14
N SER A 39 -20.55 -7.46 20.84
CA SER A 39 -21.02 -6.42 19.91
C SER A 39 -22.04 -6.88 18.86
N HIS A 40 -22.83 -7.93 19.13
CA HIS A 40 -23.95 -8.32 18.27
C HIS A 40 -25.28 -8.15 19.02
N GLN A 41 -25.84 -6.94 18.96
CA GLN A 41 -27.23 -6.70 19.32
C GLN A 41 -27.98 -6.26 18.04
N PRO A 42 -29.01 -7.00 17.60
CA PRO A 42 -29.83 -6.57 16.48
C PRO A 42 -30.84 -5.51 16.96
N HIS A 43 -30.77 -4.30 16.40
CA HIS A 43 -31.82 -3.31 16.57
C HIS A 43 -33.02 -3.71 15.70
N GLN A 44 -34.12 -4.06 16.35
CA GLN A 44 -35.42 -4.22 15.71
C GLN A 44 -36.07 -2.86 15.43
N ALA A 45 -36.87 -2.86 14.36
CA ALA A 45 -37.62 -1.75 13.80
C ALA A 45 -38.71 -1.24 14.73
N ASP A 46 -38.97 0.07 14.67
CA ASP A 46 -40.28 0.64 14.99
C ASP A 46 -40.64 1.68 13.93
N GLU A 47 -41.86 1.53 13.40
CA GLU A 47 -42.49 2.40 12.42
C GLU A 47 -43.05 3.64 13.10
N THR A 48 -42.81 4.84 12.56
CA THR A 48 -43.87 5.86 12.53
C THR A 48 -43.73 6.74 11.28
N ILE A 49 -44.81 6.75 10.51
CA ILE A 49 -45.01 7.53 9.28
C ILE A 49 -45.28 9.00 9.59
N GLN A 50 -44.65 9.94 8.85
CA GLN A 50 -45.29 11.17 8.36
C GLN A 50 -44.53 11.78 7.15
N LYS A 51 -45.30 12.12 6.11
CA LYS A 51 -45.00 12.61 4.72
C LYS A 51 -45.10 14.17 4.67
N PRO A 52 -44.81 14.98 3.60
CA PRO A 52 -44.09 14.82 2.30
C PRO A 52 -43.02 15.92 1.99
N SER A 53 -42.13 15.69 1.00
CA SER A 53 -41.91 16.55 -0.21
C SER A 53 -40.60 16.20 -0.96
N LEU A 54 -40.71 16.06 -2.30
CA LEU A 54 -39.64 15.96 -3.30
C LEU A 54 -39.50 17.33 -4.02
N PRO A 55 -38.45 17.67 -4.81
CA PRO A 55 -37.58 16.76 -5.59
C PRO A 55 -36.08 17.13 -5.75
N LEU A 56 -35.38 16.25 -6.49
CA LEU A 56 -34.18 16.46 -7.32
C LEU A 56 -32.79 16.42 -6.64
N GLY A 57 -32.03 15.38 -6.98
CA GLY A 57 -30.58 15.35 -6.78
C GLY A 57 -29.98 13.94 -6.81
N ASN A 58 -30.12 13.19 -7.92
CA ASN A 58 -29.41 11.92 -8.08
C ASN A 58 -27.91 12.17 -8.28
N LYS A 59 -27.15 12.11 -7.19
CA LYS A 59 -25.69 12.04 -7.20
C LYS A 59 -25.28 10.60 -6.91
N VAL A 60 -25.03 9.83 -7.97
CA VAL A 60 -24.43 8.49 -7.88
C VAL A 60 -23.01 8.65 -7.34
N HIS A 61 -22.76 8.03 -6.19
CA HIS A 61 -21.45 7.98 -5.54
C HIS A 61 -20.63 6.84 -6.17
N GLY A 62 -19.50 7.18 -6.79
CA GLY A 62 -18.37 6.25 -6.91
C GLY A 62 -17.62 6.15 -5.57
N PRO A 63 -16.99 5.02 -5.24
CA PRO A 63 -16.22 4.90 -4.00
C PRO A 63 -14.90 5.67 -4.11
N HIS A 64 -14.88 6.85 -3.49
CA HIS A 64 -13.67 7.62 -3.23
C HIS A 64 -13.06 7.15 -1.90
N LEU A 65 -11.93 6.44 -1.95
CA LEU A 65 -11.09 6.23 -0.77
C LEU A 65 -10.37 7.55 -0.43
N THR A 66 -10.94 8.35 0.47
CA THR A 66 -10.19 9.36 1.22
C THR A 66 -10.11 8.95 2.68
N ALA A 67 -8.93 8.48 3.07
CA ALA A 67 -8.54 8.40 4.46
C ALA A 67 -8.22 9.82 4.95
N GLN A 68 -9.07 10.33 5.82
CA GLN A 68 -8.90 11.56 6.59
C GLN A 68 -7.70 11.46 7.53
N ILE A 69 -6.69 12.31 7.34
CA ILE A 69 -5.69 12.62 8.37
C ILE A 69 -6.13 13.90 9.07
N LYS A 70 -6.61 13.73 10.30
CA LYS A 70 -7.03 14.77 11.22
C LYS A 70 -5.81 15.22 12.03
N HIS A 71 -5.25 16.38 11.74
CA HIS A 71 -4.41 17.10 12.71
C HIS A 71 -4.71 18.60 12.66
N SER A 72 -5.47 19.03 13.67
CA SER A 72 -5.59 20.41 14.10
C SER A 72 -4.31 20.86 14.81
N LYS A 73 -3.76 22.03 14.46
CA LYS A 73 -3.27 22.99 15.46
C LYS A 73 -3.19 24.40 14.87
N SER A 74 -4.01 25.28 15.45
CA SER A 74 -4.00 26.72 15.27
C SER A 74 -2.69 27.32 15.79
N ILE A 75 -2.09 28.23 15.03
CA ILE A 75 -1.28 29.34 15.55
C ILE A 75 -1.73 30.59 14.81
N GLU A 76 -2.48 31.43 15.52
CA GLU A 76 -2.71 32.83 15.19
C GLU A 76 -1.54 33.69 15.68
N GLN A 77 -1.24 34.72 14.87
CA GLN A 77 -0.66 36.03 15.22
C GLN A 77 0.85 36.18 15.41
N MET A 78 1.48 36.91 14.47
CA MET A 78 2.07 38.23 14.77
C MET A 78 2.35 39.07 13.51
N SER A 79 1.88 40.34 13.56
CA SER A 79 2.44 41.58 12.97
C SER A 79 2.46 41.71 11.44
N VAL A 80 1.50 42.40 10.79
CA VAL A 80 1.38 43.87 10.63
C VAL A 80 2.64 44.55 10.06
N LEU A 81 2.52 44.83 8.75
CA LEU A 81 2.83 46.06 8.00
C LEU A 81 4.24 46.65 8.06
N SER A 82 4.91 46.69 6.90
CA SER A 82 5.35 47.94 6.22
C SER A 82 6.14 47.57 4.94
N GLU A 83 5.57 47.88 3.77
CA GLU A 83 6.35 48.17 2.57
C GLU A 83 7.10 49.49 2.80
N PRO A 84 8.30 49.63 2.22
CA PRO A 84 8.50 50.84 1.43
C PRO A 84 9.09 50.52 0.05
N ASP A 85 8.38 51.03 -0.95
CA ASP A 85 8.89 51.40 -2.26
C ASP A 85 10.20 52.18 -2.15
N VAL A 86 11.25 51.69 -2.79
CA VAL A 86 12.30 52.56 -3.36
C VAL A 86 12.67 52.02 -4.73
N GLU A 87 12.13 52.71 -5.72
CA GLU A 87 12.47 52.69 -7.14
C GLU A 87 13.96 53.05 -7.31
N VAL A 88 14.74 52.16 -7.94
CA VAL A 88 16.09 52.49 -8.45
C VAL A 88 16.24 51.87 -9.84
N GLU A 89 15.95 52.72 -10.83
CA GLU A 89 16.66 52.95 -12.09
C GLU A 89 17.67 51.86 -12.53
N ILE A 90 17.31 51.10 -13.56
CA ILE A 90 18.21 50.16 -14.25
C ILE A 90 18.92 50.93 -15.37
N GLU A 91 20.18 51.32 -15.15
CA GLU A 91 21.11 51.65 -16.23
C GLU A 91 22.12 50.49 -16.40
N PRO A 92 22.32 49.94 -17.61
CA PRO A 92 23.15 48.77 -17.82
C PRO A 92 24.63 49.14 -17.90
N GLU A 93 25.33 49.12 -16.76
CA GLU A 93 26.79 49.25 -16.74
C GLU A 93 27.46 47.88 -16.98
N ILE A 94 28.26 47.84 -18.04
CA ILE A 94 28.97 46.67 -18.56
C ILE A 94 30.04 46.21 -17.55
N ILE A 95 29.85 45.06 -16.90
CA ILE A 95 30.85 44.47 -16.02
C ILE A 95 31.90 43.72 -16.87
N PRO A 96 33.19 44.07 -16.80
CA PRO A 96 34.24 43.36 -17.51
C PRO A 96 34.43 41.95 -16.93
N ALA A 97 34.52 40.98 -17.83
CA ALA A 97 34.84 39.59 -17.51
C ALA A 97 36.18 39.50 -16.74
N THR A 98 36.14 38.96 -15.54
CA THR A 98 37.32 38.35 -14.90
C THR A 98 36.89 37.08 -14.20
N GLU A 99 36.92 36.03 -15.01
CA GLU A 99 37.21 34.63 -14.71
C GLU A 99 37.87 34.41 -13.34
N LYS A 100 37.13 33.75 -12.45
CA LYS A 100 37.64 32.74 -11.51
C LYS A 100 36.48 31.87 -11.07
N ASP A 101 36.14 30.94 -11.93
CA ASP A 101 35.21 29.85 -11.62
C ASP A 101 35.74 29.05 -10.43
N ILE A 102 34.98 29.07 -9.34
CA ILE A 102 35.16 28.16 -8.22
C ILE A 102 34.58 26.82 -8.68
N PRO A 103 35.39 25.74 -8.83
CA PRO A 103 34.84 24.45 -9.21
C PRO A 103 33.94 23.94 -8.08
N ILE A 104 32.63 23.95 -8.31
CA ILE A 104 31.66 23.25 -7.46
C ILE A 104 31.89 21.76 -7.70
N THR A 105 32.88 21.20 -6.99
CA THR A 105 33.08 19.76 -6.93
C THR A 105 31.93 19.18 -6.11
N ASN A 106 30.87 18.75 -6.80
CA ASN A 106 29.81 17.95 -6.19
C ASN A 106 30.43 16.61 -5.74
N LYS A 107 30.93 16.58 -4.50
CA LYS A 107 31.47 15.39 -3.82
C LYS A 107 30.34 14.48 -3.32
N PHE A 108 29.37 14.18 -4.16
CA PHE A 108 28.48 13.04 -3.93
C PHE A 108 29.04 11.87 -4.74
N PRO A 109 29.32 10.71 -4.14
CA PRO A 109 29.64 9.53 -4.92
C PRO A 109 28.48 9.29 -5.89
N ALA A 110 28.78 9.05 -7.18
CA ALA A 110 27.75 8.75 -8.17
C ALA A 110 26.90 7.59 -7.64
N GLN A 111 25.69 7.92 -7.18
CA GLN A 111 24.76 6.95 -6.62
C GLN A 111 24.43 5.97 -7.73
N TYR A 112 24.79 4.70 -7.54
CA TYR A 112 24.49 3.67 -8.52
C TYR A 112 22.97 3.52 -8.66
N ILE A 113 22.46 3.85 -9.84
CA ILE A 113 21.10 3.57 -10.25
C ILE A 113 21.18 2.31 -11.14
N PRO A 114 20.52 1.19 -10.78
CA PRO A 114 20.51 0.02 -11.63
C PRO A 114 19.90 0.37 -12.99
N PRO A 115 20.40 -0.22 -14.10
CA PRO A 115 19.88 0.08 -15.43
C PRO A 115 18.38 -0.25 -15.48
N ILE A 116 17.55 0.76 -15.75
CA ILE A 116 16.12 0.56 -15.93
C ILE A 116 15.91 -0.16 -17.25
N ASN A 117 15.27 -1.32 -17.20
CA ASN A 117 14.90 -2.04 -18.41
C ASN A 117 13.72 -1.31 -19.10
N ASN A 118 14.01 -0.53 -20.14
CA ASN A 118 13.02 0.20 -20.93
C ASN A 118 12.24 -0.68 -21.92
N GLN A 119 12.36 -2.02 -21.85
CA GLN A 119 11.63 -2.93 -22.73
C GLN A 119 10.13 -3.01 -22.43
N ALA A 120 9.69 -2.53 -21.26
CA ALA A 120 8.27 -2.42 -20.95
C ALA A 120 7.66 -1.29 -21.80
N LYS A 121 6.96 -1.67 -22.87
CA LYS A 121 6.17 -0.72 -23.66
C LYS A 121 5.11 -0.11 -22.75
N SER A 122 5.07 1.22 -22.69
CA SER A 122 4.00 1.95 -22.01
C SER A 122 2.65 1.50 -22.59
N PRO A 123 1.61 1.35 -21.75
CA PRO A 123 0.27 1.05 -22.26
C PRO A 123 -0.15 2.15 -23.26
N LYS A 124 -0.82 1.73 -24.34
CA LYS A 124 -1.24 2.65 -25.38
C LYS A 124 -2.31 3.58 -24.81
N SER A 125 -2.01 4.87 -24.68
CA SER A 125 -2.99 5.87 -24.24
C SER A 125 -4.20 5.95 -25.18
N TYR A 126 -5.34 6.35 -24.65
CA TYR A 126 -6.56 6.62 -25.43
C TYR A 126 -6.30 7.71 -26.49
N GLN A 127 -6.82 7.50 -27.70
CA GLN A 127 -6.62 8.38 -28.87
C GLN A 127 -7.92 8.94 -29.45
N GLY A 128 -9.07 8.65 -28.82
CA GLY A 128 -10.38 9.16 -29.26
C GLY A 128 -10.72 10.53 -28.66
N ASP A 129 -11.94 11.00 -28.90
CA ASP A 129 -12.47 12.21 -28.26
C ASP A 129 -12.75 11.94 -26.78
N LEU A 130 -12.31 12.84 -25.91
CA LEU A 130 -12.53 12.78 -24.46
C LEU A 130 -13.95 13.21 -24.07
N ASN A 131 -14.68 13.87 -24.96
CA ASN A 131 -16.08 14.22 -24.74
C ASN A 131 -17.03 13.05 -25.05
N ASP A 132 -16.55 12.02 -25.74
CA ASP A 132 -17.29 10.78 -25.98
C ASP A 132 -17.10 9.82 -24.80
N PHE A 133 -18.02 9.94 -23.84
CA PHE A 133 -17.99 9.12 -22.62
C PHE A 133 -18.07 7.62 -22.93
N ASP A 134 -18.92 7.21 -23.87
CA ASP A 134 -19.12 5.79 -24.18
C ASP A 134 -17.87 5.18 -24.83
N ALA A 135 -17.22 5.92 -25.74
CA ALA A 135 -15.97 5.49 -26.34
C ALA A 135 -14.83 5.39 -25.31
N TYR A 136 -14.75 6.34 -24.38
CA TYR A 136 -13.77 6.30 -23.30
C TYR A 136 -14.02 5.13 -22.34
N GLN A 137 -15.27 4.91 -21.92
CA GLN A 137 -15.64 3.82 -21.03
C GLN A 137 -15.30 2.45 -21.65
N ASN A 138 -15.54 2.28 -22.94
CA ASN A 138 -15.18 1.05 -23.65
C ASN A 138 -13.67 0.83 -23.70
N TYR A 139 -12.89 1.89 -23.90
CA TYR A 139 -11.44 1.81 -23.85
C TYR A 139 -10.94 1.38 -22.45
N GLU A 140 -11.47 1.97 -21.38
CA GLU A 140 -11.11 1.60 -20.00
C GLU A 140 -11.44 0.14 -19.70
N ASN A 141 -12.63 -0.33 -20.09
CA ASN A 141 -13.02 -1.73 -19.95
C ASN A 141 -12.04 -2.66 -20.68
N GLN A 142 -11.65 -2.31 -21.92
CA GLN A 142 -10.66 -3.08 -22.68
C GLN A 142 -9.27 -3.08 -22.02
N GLN A 143 -8.85 -1.97 -21.42
CA GLN A 143 -7.57 -1.92 -20.68
C GLN A 143 -7.61 -2.81 -19.44
N ASP A 144 -8.72 -2.81 -18.69
CA ASP A 144 -8.90 -3.70 -17.54
C ASP A 144 -8.84 -5.18 -17.95
N GLU A 145 -9.56 -5.56 -19.01
CA GLU A 145 -9.52 -6.92 -19.54
C GLU A 145 -8.10 -7.34 -19.96
N GLN A 146 -7.39 -6.48 -20.70
CA GLN A 146 -6.01 -6.73 -21.13
C GLN A 146 -5.08 -6.93 -19.94
N LEU A 147 -5.23 -6.12 -18.89
CA LEU A 147 -4.45 -6.24 -17.66
C LEU A 147 -4.72 -7.58 -16.96
N LYS A 148 -5.98 -7.99 -16.84
CA LYS A 148 -6.36 -9.29 -16.26
C LYS A 148 -5.77 -10.45 -17.04
N PHE A 149 -5.87 -10.43 -18.37
CA PHE A 149 -5.26 -11.46 -19.22
C PHE A 149 -3.74 -11.51 -19.06
N ALA A 150 -3.08 -10.35 -19.06
CA ALA A 150 -1.63 -10.26 -18.87
C ALA A 150 -1.21 -10.86 -17.51
N PHE A 151 -1.95 -10.53 -16.45
CA PHE A 151 -1.71 -11.08 -15.12
C PHE A 151 -1.89 -12.61 -15.08
N ILE A 152 -2.98 -13.13 -15.63
CA ILE A 152 -3.26 -14.58 -15.66
C ILE A 152 -2.13 -15.32 -16.38
N ASN A 153 -1.67 -14.80 -17.52
CA ASN A 153 -0.61 -15.41 -18.30
C ASN A 153 0.74 -15.39 -17.57
N ALA A 154 1.11 -14.25 -16.99
CA ALA A 154 2.33 -14.13 -16.19
C ALA A 154 2.29 -15.04 -14.96
N SER A 155 1.15 -15.11 -14.28
CA SER A 155 0.94 -15.95 -13.10
C SER A 155 1.04 -17.44 -13.43
N LYS A 156 0.45 -17.90 -14.54
CA LYS A 156 0.61 -19.30 -15.01
C LYS A 156 2.07 -19.68 -15.21
N ALA A 157 2.84 -18.81 -15.87
CA ALA A 157 4.27 -19.04 -16.09
C ALA A 157 5.03 -19.09 -14.75
N LYS A 158 4.76 -18.14 -13.85
CA LYS A 158 5.42 -18.07 -12.53
C LYS A 158 5.06 -19.26 -11.64
N VAL A 159 3.79 -19.68 -11.60
CA VAL A 159 3.34 -20.86 -10.84
C VAL A 159 4.05 -22.13 -11.32
N SER A 160 4.21 -22.31 -12.64
CA SER A 160 4.95 -23.44 -13.20
C SER A 160 6.41 -23.47 -12.71
N GLU A 161 7.07 -22.31 -12.69
CA GLU A 161 8.43 -22.16 -12.17
C GLU A 161 8.51 -22.47 -10.67
N LEU A 162 7.62 -21.88 -9.87
CA LEU A 162 7.57 -22.07 -8.42
C LEU A 162 7.31 -23.54 -8.04
N LYS A 163 6.43 -24.24 -8.77
CA LYS A 163 6.20 -25.69 -8.56
C LYS A 163 7.46 -26.52 -8.82
N LYS A 164 8.27 -26.16 -9.83
CA LYS A 164 9.56 -26.82 -10.06
C LYS A 164 10.53 -26.57 -8.92
N TRP A 165 10.59 -25.36 -8.39
CA TRP A 165 11.44 -25.04 -7.23
C TRP A 165 10.96 -25.71 -5.95
N LEU A 166 9.65 -25.79 -5.72
CA LEU A 166 9.07 -26.51 -4.60
C LEU A 166 9.50 -27.98 -4.65
N ALA A 167 9.37 -28.65 -5.80
CA ALA A 167 9.82 -30.03 -5.97
C ALA A 167 11.33 -30.21 -5.73
N ARG A 168 12.15 -29.22 -6.12
CA ARG A 168 13.59 -29.22 -5.79
C ARG A 168 13.83 -29.04 -4.29
N GLY A 169 13.08 -28.15 -3.65
CA GLY A 169 13.13 -27.91 -2.21
C GLY A 169 12.71 -29.13 -1.37
N GLU A 170 11.70 -29.87 -1.83
CA GLU A 170 11.28 -31.13 -1.22
C GLU A 170 12.40 -32.18 -1.30
N LYS A 171 13.06 -32.32 -2.45
CA LYS A 171 14.24 -33.20 -2.61
C LYS A 171 15.43 -32.76 -1.75
N ALA A 172 15.61 -31.46 -1.58
CA ALA A 172 16.64 -30.86 -0.74
C ALA A 172 16.32 -30.90 0.76
N LYS A 173 15.16 -31.44 1.16
CA LYS A 173 14.68 -31.54 2.55
C LYS A 173 14.65 -30.17 3.27
N LEU A 174 14.14 -29.14 2.58
CA LEU A 174 13.81 -27.85 3.22
C LEU A 174 12.88 -28.04 4.42
N SER A 175 12.86 -27.05 5.32
CA SER A 175 12.03 -27.15 6.51
C SER A 175 10.54 -27.25 6.15
N PRO A 176 9.72 -27.95 6.96
CA PRO A 176 8.29 -28.06 6.69
C PRO A 176 7.60 -26.70 6.59
N GLU A 177 8.02 -25.72 7.39
CA GLU A 177 7.52 -24.34 7.37
C GLU A 177 7.80 -23.65 6.02
N GLN A 178 9.01 -23.79 5.48
CA GLN A 178 9.37 -23.21 4.18
C GLN A 178 8.57 -23.84 3.04
N LEU A 179 8.37 -25.16 3.10
CA LEU A 179 7.55 -25.88 2.11
C LEU A 179 6.08 -25.48 2.21
N ALA A 180 5.55 -25.31 3.42
CA ALA A 180 4.17 -24.86 3.65
C ALA A 180 3.97 -23.43 3.14
N PHE A 181 4.88 -22.51 3.47
CA PHE A 181 4.85 -21.14 2.98
C PHE A 181 4.87 -21.08 1.45
N ALA A 182 5.75 -21.85 0.80
CA ALA A 182 5.82 -21.90 -0.66
C ALA A 182 4.50 -22.43 -1.28
N LYS A 183 3.91 -23.47 -0.68
CA LYS A 183 2.62 -24.03 -1.11
C LYS A 183 1.49 -23.01 -0.99
N GLU A 184 1.43 -22.29 0.13
CA GLU A 184 0.45 -21.23 0.36
C GLU A 184 0.56 -20.11 -0.69
N LYS A 185 1.79 -19.66 -1.00
CA LYS A 185 2.00 -18.61 -2.01
C LYS A 185 1.61 -19.06 -3.42
N ILE A 186 1.89 -20.32 -3.78
CA ILE A 186 1.43 -20.89 -5.05
C ILE A 186 -0.10 -20.91 -5.09
N ALA A 187 -0.75 -21.39 -4.03
CA ALA A 187 -2.21 -21.47 -3.96
C ALA A 187 -2.88 -20.08 -4.06
N ALA A 188 -2.31 -19.06 -3.42
CA ALA A 188 -2.82 -17.69 -3.51
C ALA A 188 -2.76 -17.12 -4.95
N LEU A 189 -1.66 -17.36 -5.67
CA LEU A 189 -1.53 -16.95 -7.06
C LEU A 189 -2.52 -17.67 -7.99
N GLU A 190 -2.74 -18.96 -7.76
CA GLU A 190 -3.70 -19.76 -8.51
C GLU A 190 -5.15 -19.33 -8.24
N ALA A 191 -5.48 -19.05 -6.97
CA ALA A 191 -6.79 -18.56 -6.57
C ALA A 191 -7.11 -17.23 -7.27
N LEU A 192 -6.18 -16.26 -7.20
CA LEU A 192 -6.38 -14.97 -7.86
C LEU A 192 -6.51 -15.12 -9.38
N SER A 193 -5.67 -15.94 -10.01
CA SER A 193 -5.77 -16.20 -11.46
C SER A 193 -7.12 -16.82 -11.85
N THR A 194 -7.66 -17.69 -11.00
CA THR A 194 -8.97 -18.31 -11.19
C THR A 194 -10.09 -17.27 -11.05
N THR A 195 -10.03 -16.42 -10.03
CA THR A 195 -10.99 -15.31 -9.85
C THR A 195 -11.03 -14.41 -11.07
N LEU A 196 -9.87 -13.95 -11.54
CA LEU A 196 -9.80 -13.08 -12.73
C LEU A 196 -10.29 -13.79 -14.00
N THR A 197 -10.06 -15.10 -14.12
CA THR A 197 -10.61 -15.88 -15.25
C THR A 197 -12.13 -15.92 -15.19
N ASN A 198 -12.71 -16.10 -14.01
CA ASN A 198 -14.16 -16.09 -13.83
C ASN A 198 -14.76 -14.71 -14.13
N GLU A 199 -14.13 -13.63 -13.66
CA GLU A 199 -14.56 -12.26 -13.97
C GLU A 199 -14.60 -12.00 -15.48
N LEU A 200 -13.54 -12.37 -16.22
CA LEU A 200 -13.48 -12.23 -17.68
C LEU A 200 -14.58 -13.05 -18.37
N ASN A 201 -14.83 -14.27 -17.90
CA ASN A 201 -15.90 -15.11 -18.45
C ASN A 201 -17.29 -14.49 -18.20
N LEU A 202 -17.54 -13.95 -17.00
CA LEU A 202 -18.80 -13.27 -16.67
C LEU A 202 -18.99 -12.01 -17.52
N GLN A 203 -17.93 -11.23 -17.72
CA GLN A 203 -17.96 -10.03 -18.57
C GLN A 203 -18.28 -10.40 -20.04
N SER A 204 -17.69 -11.47 -20.57
CA SER A 204 -17.98 -11.95 -21.92
C SER A 204 -19.43 -12.47 -22.08
N ALA A 205 -20.02 -13.03 -21.02
CA ALA A 205 -21.39 -13.53 -21.04
C ALA A 205 -22.44 -12.40 -20.97
N GLY A 206 -22.11 -11.28 -20.33
CA GLY A 206 -22.97 -10.09 -20.24
C GLY A 206 -22.99 -9.22 -21.49
N GLN A 207 -22.14 -9.49 -22.49
CA GLN A 207 -22.05 -8.72 -23.74
C GLN A 207 -22.68 -9.42 -24.97
N ASN A 208 -23.49 -10.47 -24.78
CA ASN A 208 -24.26 -11.07 -25.88
C ASN A 208 -25.58 -10.28 -26.08
N PRO A 209 -25.79 -9.60 -27.22
CA PRO A 209 -27.06 -8.97 -27.56
C PRO A 209 -28.16 -9.97 -27.93
#